data_AF-A0A367ITA3-F1
#
_entry.id   AF-A0A367ITA3-F1
#
_cell.length_a   1.000
_cell.length_b   1.000
_cell.length_c   1.000
_cell.angle_alpha   90.00
_cell.angle_beta   90.00
_cell.angle_gamma   90.00
#
_symmetry.space_group_name_H-M   'P 1'
#
loop_
_entity.id
_entity.type
_entity.pdbx_description
1 polymer ?
#
loop_
_entity_poly.entity_id
_entity_poly.type
_entity_poly.pdbx_seq_one_letter_code
_entity_poly.pdbx_strand_id
1 'polypeptide(L)' 'MVLKHNNQLPNQHFRKQWDRRVKTWFDQAGRKKSRRIARVQKAARIAPRPIDGLLRPAVRCPTVRYNMKLRAGR' A
#
# COMPACT_ATOMS: atom_id res chain seq x y z
N MET A 1 3.16 -31.97 -16.12
CA MET A 1 3.95 -31.21 -17.11
C MET A 1 5.25 -31.96 -17.33
N VAL A 2 5.53 -32.38 -18.54
CA VAL A 2 6.85 -32.90 -18.89
C VAL A 2 7.67 -31.69 -19.36
N LEU A 3 8.77 -31.38 -18.66
CA LEU A 3 9.70 -30.35 -19.11
C LEU A 3 10.35 -30.85 -20.41
N LYS A 4 10.17 -30.11 -21.51
CA LYS A 4 10.97 -30.32 -22.72
C LYS A 4 12.26 -29.50 -22.60
N HIS A 5 13.40 -30.06 -22.99
CA HIS A 5 14.72 -29.41 -22.98
C HIS A 5 15.21 -28.99 -21.58
N ASN A 6 16.34 -28.26 -21.54
CA ASN A 6 16.96 -27.74 -20.32
C ASN A 6 16.30 -26.43 -19.86
N ASN A 7 15.08 -26.53 -19.35
CA ASN A 7 14.33 -25.41 -18.78
C ASN A 7 14.45 -25.35 -17.26
N GLN A 8 14.27 -24.15 -16.69
CA GLN A 8 14.20 -23.98 -15.24
C GLN A 8 13.08 -24.85 -14.63
N LEU A 9 13.38 -25.47 -13.49
CA LEU A 9 12.39 -26.24 -12.76
C LEU A 9 11.18 -25.37 -12.41
N PRO A 10 9.95 -25.86 -12.67
CA PRO A 10 8.74 -25.12 -12.42
C PRO A 10 8.50 -24.96 -10.90
N ASN A 11 8.44 -23.72 -10.43
CA ASN A 11 8.09 -23.38 -9.04
C ASN A 11 6.81 -22.52 -8.98
N GLN A 12 5.74 -22.99 -9.63
CA GLN A 12 4.47 -22.26 -9.67
C GLN A 12 3.63 -22.52 -8.41
N HIS A 13 3.15 -21.45 -7.78
CA HIS A 13 2.36 -21.49 -6.56
C HIS A 13 0.85 -21.52 -6.83
N PHE A 14 0.41 -22.33 -7.81
CA PHE A 14 -1.00 -22.45 -8.23
C PHE A 14 -1.64 -23.80 -7.83
N ARG A 15 -1.10 -24.46 -6.79
CA ARG A 15 -1.56 -25.80 -6.32
C ARG A 15 -2.88 -25.77 -5.54
N LYS A 16 -3.33 -24.59 -5.11
CA LYS A 16 -4.60 -24.37 -4.39
C LYS A 16 -5.65 -23.78 -5.34
N GLN A 17 -6.92 -23.78 -4.92
CA GLN A 17 -8.01 -23.04 -5.58
C GLN A 17 -7.79 -21.52 -5.44
N TRP A 18 -6.89 -20.99 -6.27
CA TRP A 18 -6.48 -19.58 -6.31
C TRP A 18 -7.48 -18.73 -7.09
N ASP A 19 -8.11 -19.33 -8.10
CA ASP A 19 -9.16 -18.80 -8.97
C ASP A 19 -10.33 -18.22 -8.18
N ARG A 20 -10.75 -18.89 -7.10
CA ARG A 20 -11.83 -18.42 -6.20
C ARG A 20 -11.47 -17.16 -5.41
N ARG A 21 -10.20 -16.81 -5.29
CA ARG A 21 -9.67 -15.73 -4.44
C ARG A 21 -8.94 -14.65 -5.25
N VAL A 22 -9.30 -14.50 -6.52
CA VAL A 22 -8.76 -13.43 -7.37
C VAL A 22 -9.35 -12.09 -6.94
N LYS A 23 -8.48 -11.22 -6.44
CA LYS A 23 -8.83 -9.81 -6.16
C LYS A 23 -8.53 -8.95 -7.38
N THR A 24 -9.57 -8.45 -8.03
CA THR A 24 -9.45 -7.45 -9.09
C THR A 24 -9.39 -6.03 -8.50
N TRP A 25 -8.93 -5.07 -9.29
CA TRP A 25 -8.74 -3.67 -8.88
C TRP A 25 -9.50 -2.68 -9.78
N PHE A 26 -10.61 -3.10 -10.39
CA PHE A 26 -11.42 -2.24 -11.26
C PHE A 26 -12.02 -1.04 -10.52
N ASP A 27 -12.23 -1.18 -9.21
CA ASP A 27 -12.73 -0.13 -8.33
C ASP A 27 -11.67 0.91 -7.93
N GLN A 28 -10.42 0.78 -8.38
CA GLN A 28 -9.31 1.64 -7.99
C GLN A 28 -9.59 3.13 -8.25
N ALA A 29 -10.17 3.45 -9.41
CA ALA A 29 -10.55 4.82 -9.77
C ALA A 29 -11.68 5.35 -8.86
N GLY A 30 -12.70 4.52 -8.60
CA GLY A 30 -13.78 4.83 -7.66
C GLY A 30 -13.24 5.10 -6.25
N ARG A 31 -12.40 4.22 -5.72
CA ARG A 31 -11.75 4.40 -4.41
C ARG A 31 -10.89 5.66 -4.35
N LYS A 32 -10.22 6.03 -5.45
CA LYS A 32 -9.46 7.30 -5.53
C LYS A 32 -10.38 8.50 -5.37
N LYS A 33 -11.52 8.53 -6.07
CA LYS A 33 -12.54 9.59 -5.95
C LYS A 33 -13.12 9.64 -4.55
N SER A 34 -13.55 8.51 -3.98
CA SER A 34 -14.11 8.44 -2.63
C SER A 34 -13.12 8.92 -1.56
N ARG A 35 -11.84 8.53 -1.64
CA ARG A 35 -10.79 9.06 -0.73
C ARG A 35 -10.60 10.57 -0.87
N ARG A 36 -10.72 11.12 -2.08
CA ARG A 36 -10.62 12.57 -2.31
C ARG A 36 -11.78 13.31 -1.65
N ILE A 37 -13.01 12.87 -1.88
CA ILE A 37 -14.21 13.48 -1.29
C ILE A 37 -14.14 13.45 0.23
N ALA A 38 -13.78 12.31 0.83
CA ALA A 38 -13.63 12.19 2.28
C ALA A 38 -12.59 13.14 2.87
N ARG A 39 -11.46 13.37 2.17
CA ARG A 39 -10.46 14.37 2.58
C ARG A 39 -11.00 15.80 2.54
N VAL A 40 -11.74 16.16 1.49
CA VAL A 40 -12.37 17.49 1.35
C VAL A 40 -13.41 17.72 2.45
N GLN A 41 -14.27 16.74 2.71
CA GLN A 41 -15.26 16.81 3.79
C GLN A 41 -14.59 16.94 5.18
N LYS A 42 -13.51 16.19 5.42
CA LYS A 42 -12.70 16.33 6.65
C LYS A 42 -12.13 17.74 6.79
N ALA A 43 -11.62 18.31 5.70
CA ALA A 43 -11.04 19.65 5.69
C ALA A 43 -12.07 20.72 6.08
N ALA A 44 -13.24 20.71 5.43
CA ALA A 44 -14.31 21.64 5.72
C ALA A 44 -14.77 21.58 7.19
N ARG A 45 -14.83 20.36 7.76
CA ARG A 45 -15.24 20.15 9.16
C ARG A 45 -14.22 20.64 10.20
N ILE A 46 -12.93 20.64 9.88
CA ILE A 46 -11.84 20.92 10.84
C ILE A 46 -11.33 22.36 10.72
N ALA A 47 -11.70 23.08 9.65
CA ALA A 47 -11.32 24.48 9.43
C ALA A 47 -11.56 25.33 10.70
N PRO A 48 -10.60 26.18 11.09
CA PRO A 48 -9.40 26.62 10.36
C PRO A 48 -8.14 25.75 10.55
N ARG A 49 -8.22 24.64 11.30
CA ARG A 49 -7.04 23.82 11.60
C ARG A 49 -6.53 23.08 10.34
N PRO A 50 -5.20 22.84 10.24
CA PRO A 50 -4.62 22.11 9.12
C PRO A 50 -5.07 20.64 9.05
N ILE A 51 -5.22 20.12 7.82
CA ILE A 51 -5.82 18.80 7.54
C ILE A 51 -4.90 17.63 7.90
N ASP A 52 -3.58 17.86 7.79
CA ASP A 52 -2.52 16.85 7.99
C ASP A 52 -2.37 16.41 9.45
N GLY A 53 -3.11 17.07 10.36
CA GLY A 53 -3.24 16.67 11.76
C GLY A 53 -2.22 17.37 12.65
N LEU A 54 -1.83 16.68 13.72
CA LEU A 54 -0.85 17.17 14.68
C LEU A 54 0.56 17.08 14.10
N LEU A 55 1.45 17.95 14.59
CA LEU A 55 2.88 17.86 14.32
C LEU A 55 3.41 16.49 14.77
N ARG A 56 4.22 15.85 13.92
CA ARG A 56 4.85 14.56 14.20
C ARG A 56 6.34 14.72 14.46
N PRO A 57 6.94 13.94 15.38
CA PRO A 57 8.36 14.02 15.66
C PRO A 57 9.20 13.46 14.51
N ALA A 58 10.42 13.96 14.36
CA ALA A 58 11.41 13.42 13.45
C ALA A 58 12.11 12.21 14.09
N VAL A 59 12.03 11.03 13.48
CA VAL A 59 12.55 9.76 14.02
C VAL A 59 13.42 9.05 12.99
N ARG A 60 14.54 8.43 13.42
CA ARG A 60 15.40 7.58 12.58
C ARG A 60 14.78 6.20 12.37
N CYS A 61 15.00 5.57 11.21
CA CYS A 61 14.55 4.20 10.97
C CYS A 61 15.41 3.18 11.76
N PRO A 62 14.84 2.04 12.22
CA PRO A 62 15.48 1.18 13.23
C PRO A 62 16.61 0.29 12.69
N THR A 63 16.56 -0.11 11.42
CA THR A 63 17.52 -1.07 10.85
C THR A 63 18.78 -0.37 10.34
N VAL A 64 19.93 -1.04 10.40
CA VAL A 64 21.22 -0.55 9.86
C VAL A 64 21.10 -0.02 8.44
N ARG A 65 20.36 -0.71 7.56
CA ARG A 65 20.14 -0.29 6.16
C ARG A 65 19.51 1.12 6.01
N TYR A 66 18.74 1.57 6.99
CA TYR A 66 17.94 2.79 6.91
C TYR A 66 18.19 3.77 8.06
N ASN A 67 19.15 3.51 8.95
CA ASN A 67 19.43 4.35 10.12
C ASN A 67 19.79 5.80 9.74
N MET A 68 20.33 6.03 8.54
CA MET A 68 20.61 7.36 8.00
C MET A 68 19.37 8.11 7.51
N LYS A 69 18.22 7.44 7.38
CA LYS A 69 16.97 8.05 6.92
C LYS A 69 16.15 8.56 8.10
N LEU A 70 15.58 9.76 7.94
CA LEU A 70 14.64 10.36 8.88
C LEU A 70 13.20 10.19 8.35
N ARG A 71 12.24 10.01 9.25
CA ARG A 71 10.81 9.94 8.91
C ARG A 71 9.96 10.61 9.98
N ALA A 72 8.73 10.94 9.65
CA ALA A 72 7.73 11.31 10.65
C ALA A 72 7.42 10.08 11.54
N GLY A 73 7.50 10.29 12.85
CA GLY A 73 7.10 9.35 13.88
C GLY A 73 5.58 9.24 13.99
N ARG A 74 5.13 8.38 14.91
CA ARG A 74 3.73 8.36 15.31
C ARG A 74 3.49 9.42 16.38
#